data_AF-A0A7C2TK93-F1
#
_entry.id   AF-A0A7C2TK93-F1
#
_cell.length_a   1.000
_cell.length_b   1.000
_cell.length_c   1.000
_cell.angle_alpha   90.00
_cell.angle_beta   90.00
_cell.angle_gamma   90.00
#
_symmetry.space_group_name_H-M   'P 1'
#
loop_
_entity.id
_entity.type
_entity.pdbx_description
1 polymer ?
#
loop_
_entity_poly.entity_id
_entity_poly.type
_entity_poly.pdbx_seq_one_letter_code
_entity_poly.pdbx_strand_id
1 'polypeptide(L)'
;MKTATFEVPTMYGDHHVIEVRRIMLEIPGVKDVYASSCFGVVEVTIDEKLVNESDIVKKLEEAGYLGEWTLPVELGVPAPQDERAGSFFRHTAVYETTRQTISFAQKVMNDGRPLWPCPGMGLIQRVEEA
;
A
#
# COMPACT_ATOMS: atom_id res chain seq x y z
N MET A 1 -30.34 -14.49 3.53
CA MET A 1 -29.04 -14.17 2.91
C MET A 1 -28.79 -12.73 3.20
N LYS A 2 -27.59 -12.43 3.67
CA LYS A 2 -27.20 -11.10 4.10
C LYS A 2 -25.90 -10.72 3.42
N THR A 3 -25.78 -9.46 3.05
CA THR A 3 -24.55 -8.88 2.50
C THR A 3 -23.91 -8.04 3.60
N ALA A 4 -22.64 -8.28 3.84
CA ALA A 4 -21.84 -7.55 4.83
C ALA A 4 -20.58 -7.01 4.17
N THR A 5 -20.17 -5.80 4.57
CA THR A 5 -18.99 -5.11 4.03
C THR A 5 -17.97 -4.91 5.13
N PHE A 6 -16.71 -5.22 4.85
CA PHE A 6 -15.59 -5.16 5.77
C PHE A 6 -14.48 -4.30 5.17
N GLU A 7 -13.90 -3.42 5.98
CA GLU A 7 -12.69 -2.69 5.63
C GLU A 7 -11.48 -3.60 5.83
N VAL A 8 -10.60 -3.63 4.84
CA VAL A 8 -9.36 -4.41 4.84
C VAL A 8 -8.22 -3.54 4.30
N PRO A 9 -7.70 -2.61 5.13
CA PRO A 9 -6.74 -1.59 4.68
C PRO A 9 -5.43 -2.15 4.13
N THR A 10 -5.05 -3.36 4.53
CA THR A 10 -3.80 -3.99 4.09
C THR A 10 -3.93 -4.83 2.80
N MET A 11 -5.13 -4.90 2.21
CA MET A 11 -5.37 -5.61 0.96
C MET A 11 -4.89 -4.79 -0.25
N TYR A 12 -3.61 -4.93 -0.62
CA TYR A 12 -2.98 -4.19 -1.71
C TYR A 12 -2.70 -5.03 -2.95
N GLY A 13 -2.98 -4.50 -4.14
CA GLY A 13 -2.70 -5.21 -5.39
C GLY A 13 -3.65 -6.38 -5.67
N ASP A 14 -3.38 -7.09 -6.76
CA ASP A 14 -4.19 -8.18 -7.30
C ASP A 14 -4.02 -9.50 -6.54
N HIS A 15 -2.79 -9.82 -6.11
CA HIS A 15 -2.46 -11.03 -5.35
C HIS A 15 -3.18 -11.07 -4.00
N HIS A 16 -3.27 -9.95 -3.27
CA HIS A 16 -4.06 -9.88 -2.04
C HIS A 16 -5.57 -10.08 -2.33
N VAL A 17 -6.10 -9.52 -3.41
CA VAL A 17 -7.52 -9.72 -3.79
C VAL A 17 -7.82 -11.19 -4.06
N ILE A 18 -6.95 -11.89 -4.78
CA ILE A 18 -7.09 -13.33 -5.06
C ILE A 18 -7.07 -14.13 -3.75
N GLU A 19 -6.13 -13.81 -2.85
CA GLU A 19 -5.98 -14.53 -1.59
C GLU A 19 -7.17 -14.31 -0.65
N VAL A 20 -7.65 -13.08 -0.51
CA VAL A 20 -8.85 -12.78 0.28
C VAL A 20 -10.07 -13.51 -0.28
N ARG A 21 -10.25 -13.52 -1.61
CA ARG A 21 -11.35 -14.29 -2.23
C ARG A 21 -11.26 -15.77 -1.93
N ARG A 22 -10.05 -16.35 -1.97
CA ARG A 22 -9.82 -17.76 -1.64
C ARG A 22 -10.22 -18.04 -0.19
N ILE A 23 -9.71 -17.27 0.77
CA ILE A 23 -10.01 -17.44 2.20
C ILE A 23 -11.52 -17.34 2.46
N MET A 24 -12.19 -16.34 1.87
CA MET A 24 -13.63 -16.14 2.06
C MET A 24 -14.46 -17.27 1.46
N LEU A 25 -14.11 -17.75 0.26
CA LEU A 25 -14.85 -18.82 -0.41
C LEU A 25 -14.61 -20.22 0.21
N GLU A 26 -13.54 -20.40 0.99
CA GLU A 26 -13.32 -21.62 1.76
C GLU A 26 -14.25 -21.73 2.98
N ILE A 27 -14.91 -20.64 3.40
CA ILE A 27 -15.81 -20.62 4.56
C ILE A 27 -17.19 -21.18 4.16
N PRO A 28 -17.66 -22.29 4.79
CA PRO A 28 -18.98 -22.82 4.52
C PRO A 28 -20.07 -21.79 4.84
N GLY A 29 -20.93 -21.50 3.86
CA GLY A 29 -22.01 -20.50 4.00
C GLY A 29 -21.73 -19.17 3.31
N VAL A 30 -20.49 -18.91 2.86
CA VAL A 30 -20.18 -17.82 1.94
C VAL A 30 -20.60 -18.21 0.53
N LYS A 31 -21.37 -17.36 -0.15
CA LYS A 31 -21.89 -17.62 -1.50
C LYS A 31 -21.23 -16.78 -2.58
N ASP A 32 -20.98 -15.51 -2.28
CA ASP A 32 -20.35 -14.59 -3.21
C ASP A 32 -19.45 -13.63 -2.45
N VAL A 33 -18.40 -13.19 -3.14
CA VAL A 33 -17.35 -12.33 -2.59
C VAL A 33 -16.98 -11.29 -3.64
N TYR A 34 -17.10 -10.03 -3.28
CA TYR A 34 -16.52 -8.91 -3.99
C TYR A 34 -15.37 -8.34 -3.15
N ALA A 35 -14.18 -8.25 -3.72
CA ALA A 35 -13.00 -7.75 -3.04
C ALA A 35 -12.32 -6.71 -3.93
N SER A 36 -12.03 -5.53 -3.38
CA SER A 36 -11.42 -4.42 -4.12
C SER A 36 -10.25 -3.81 -3.38
N SER A 37 -9.03 -4.02 -3.91
CA SER A 37 -7.81 -3.38 -3.38
C SER A 37 -7.76 -1.88 -3.65
N CYS A 38 -8.52 -1.38 -4.63
CA CYS A 38 -8.64 0.06 -4.87
C CYS A 38 -9.38 0.78 -3.75
N PHE A 39 -10.38 0.12 -3.15
CA PHE A 39 -11.20 0.69 -2.08
C PHE A 39 -10.82 0.15 -0.70
N GLY A 40 -10.00 -0.90 -0.62
CA GLY A 40 -9.67 -1.56 0.64
C GLY A 40 -10.90 -2.18 1.30
N VAL A 41 -11.82 -2.74 0.52
CA VAL A 41 -13.07 -3.31 1.04
C VAL A 41 -13.35 -4.71 0.49
N VAL A 42 -14.02 -5.50 1.31
CA VAL A 42 -14.52 -6.83 0.97
C VAL A 42 -16.00 -6.89 1.32
N GLU A 43 -16.82 -7.23 0.34
CA GLU A 43 -18.25 -7.45 0.48
C GLU A 43 -18.54 -8.94 0.30
N VAL A 44 -19.21 -9.54 1.28
CA VAL A 44 -19.49 -10.97 1.34
C VAL A 44 -20.98 -11.21 1.45
N THR A 45 -21.51 -12.09 0.61
CA THR A 45 -22.88 -12.59 0.73
C THR A 45 -22.88 -13.90 1.51
N ILE A 46 -23.51 -13.89 2.69
CA ILE A 46 -23.52 -15.03 3.64
C ILE A 46 -24.91 -15.64 3.83
N ASP A 47 -24.92 -16.94 4.08
CA ASP A 47 -26.05 -17.67 4.65
C ASP A 47 -25.96 -17.64 6.19
N GLU A 48 -26.80 -16.82 6.82
CA GLU A 48 -26.84 -16.59 8.27
C GLU A 48 -27.13 -17.84 9.10
N LYS A 49 -27.56 -18.94 8.47
CA LYS A 49 -27.75 -20.23 9.15
C LYS A 49 -26.44 -20.99 9.37
N LEU A 50 -25.40 -20.69 8.58
CA LEU A 50 -24.15 -21.45 8.53
C LEU A 50 -22.97 -20.64 9.04
N VAL A 51 -22.96 -19.33 8.83
CA VAL A 51 -21.86 -18.44 9.21
C VAL A 51 -22.36 -17.09 9.67
N ASN A 52 -21.65 -16.48 10.63
CA ASN A 52 -21.92 -15.14 11.11
C ASN A 52 -20.80 -14.17 10.70
N GLU A 53 -21.10 -12.87 10.71
CA GLU A 53 -20.11 -11.82 10.40
C GLU A 53 -18.87 -11.87 11.31
N SER A 54 -19.04 -12.27 12.58
CA SER A 54 -17.93 -12.44 13.51
C SER A 54 -16.90 -13.47 13.06
N ASP A 55 -17.34 -14.51 12.34
CA ASP A 55 -16.45 -15.56 11.84
C ASP A 55 -15.64 -15.06 10.64
N ILE A 56 -16.25 -14.22 9.80
CA ILE A 56 -15.58 -13.52 8.71
C ILE A 56 -14.50 -12.56 9.24
N VAL A 57 -14.85 -11.76 10.24
CA VAL A 57 -13.92 -10.82 10.89
C VAL A 57 -12.72 -11.57 11.46
N LYS A 58 -12.93 -12.66 12.21
CA LYS A 58 -11.85 -13.48 12.75
C LYS A 58 -10.93 -14.02 11.65
N LYS A 59 -11.49 -14.49 10.54
CA LYS A 59 -10.70 -15.01 9.41
C LYS A 59 -9.85 -13.92 8.74
N LEU A 60 -10.39 -12.73 8.57
CA LEU A 60 -9.65 -11.59 8.04
C LEU A 60 -8.57 -11.12 9.02
N GLU A 61 -8.83 -11.15 10.32
CA GLU A 61 -7.86 -10.81 11.38
C GLU A 61 -6.71 -11.83 11.43
N GLU A 62 -7.02 -13.13 11.46
CA GLU A 62 -6.03 -14.21 11.43
C GLU A 62 -5.11 -14.12 10.20
N ALA A 63 -5.65 -13.63 9.08
CA ALA A 63 -4.90 -13.43 7.83
C ALA A 63 -4.20 -12.06 7.75
N GLY A 64 -4.34 -11.19 8.75
CA GLY A 64 -3.66 -9.89 8.83
C GLY A 64 -4.28 -8.78 7.98
N TYR A 65 -5.54 -8.94 7.54
CA TYR A 65 -6.18 -7.98 6.64
C TYR A 65 -6.84 -6.78 7.33
N LEU A 66 -7.13 -6.88 8.63
CA LEU A 66 -7.78 -5.82 9.42
C LEU A 66 -6.81 -4.86 10.12
N GLY A 67 -5.49 -5.10 9.99
CA GLY A 67 -4.48 -4.27 10.64
C GLY A 67 -4.41 -2.86 10.07
N GLU A 68 -3.98 -1.91 10.90
CA GLU A 68 -3.58 -0.59 10.39
C GLU A 68 -2.30 -0.70 9.58
N TRP A 69 -2.28 0.02 8.46
CA TRP A 69 -1.11 0.11 7.62
C TRP A 69 -0.12 1.11 8.21
N THR A 70 1.02 0.62 8.70
CA THR A 70 2.11 1.47 9.19
C THR A 70 3.09 1.73 8.05
N LEU A 71 2.94 2.86 7.35
CA LEU A 71 3.98 3.33 6.44
C LEU A 71 5.19 3.78 7.27
N PRO A 72 6.41 3.32 6.95
CA PRO A 72 7.61 3.98 7.43
C PRO A 72 7.59 5.42 6.94
N VAL A 73 7.48 6.37 7.86
CA VAL A 73 7.58 7.80 7.55
C VAL A 73 9.05 8.16 7.57
N GLU A 74 9.59 8.63 6.44
CA GLU A 74 10.94 9.22 6.44
C GLU A 74 10.91 10.47 7.32
N LEU A 75 11.73 10.48 8.37
CA LEU A 75 11.97 11.69 9.16
C LEU A 75 12.83 12.62 8.31
N GLY A 76 12.43 13.89 8.18
CA GLY A 76 13.21 14.93 7.50
C GLY A 76 14.51 15.32 8.22
N VAL A 77 14.98 14.49 9.16
CA VAL A 77 16.18 14.69 9.96
C VAL A 77 17.26 13.73 9.45
N PRO A 78 18.48 14.21 9.19
CA PRO A 78 19.59 13.34 8.82
C PRO A 78 19.86 12.29 9.89
N ALA A 79 20.08 11.03 9.48
CA ALA A 79 20.34 9.90 10.37
C ALA A 79 21.41 10.13 11.48
N PRO A 80 22.49 10.90 11.28
CA PRO A 80 23.46 11.19 12.35
C PRO A 80 22.93 12.07 13.48
N GLN A 81 21.81 12.78 13.25
CA GLN A 81 21.23 13.75 14.16
C GLN A 81 19.95 13.22 14.82
N ASP A 82 19.55 12.00 14.48
CA ASP A 82 18.43 11.29 15.08
C ASP A 82 18.93 10.43 16.25
N GLU A 83 18.58 10.83 17.48
CA GLU A 83 18.94 10.10 18.70
C GLU A 83 18.07 8.84 18.92
N ARG A 84 17.09 8.57 18.04
CA ARG A 84 16.21 7.39 18.14
C ARG A 84 16.78 6.20 17.39
N ALA A 85 16.76 5.04 18.04
CA ALA A 85 17.16 3.75 17.47
C ALA A 85 16.18 3.33 16.36
N GLY A 86 16.40 3.79 15.14
CA GLY A 86 15.58 3.48 13.97
C GLY A 86 15.88 4.32 12.73
N SER A 87 17.03 5.01 12.70
CA SER A 87 17.38 5.89 11.59
C SER A 87 17.69 5.08 10.33
N PHE A 88 16.93 5.37 9.26
CA PHE A 88 17.18 4.80 7.94
C PHE A 88 18.39 5.51 7.32
N PHE A 89 19.52 4.82 7.26
CA PHE A 89 20.70 5.32 6.55
C PHE A 89 20.48 5.17 5.04
N ARG A 90 20.46 6.29 4.31
CA ARG A 90 20.70 6.23 2.86
C ARG A 90 22.16 5.83 2.66
N HIS A 91 22.40 4.59 2.23
CA HIS A 91 23.75 4.10 1.98
C HIS A 91 24.34 4.79 0.75
N THR A 92 25.00 5.94 0.96
CA THR A 92 25.99 6.48 0.02
C THR A 92 27.33 5.88 0.44
N ALA A 93 27.88 4.98 -0.38
CA ALA A 93 29.20 4.42 -0.12
C ALA A 93 30.26 5.43 -0.58
N VAL A 94 31.14 5.84 0.33
CA VAL A 94 32.32 6.67 0.03
C VAL A 94 33.54 5.77 0.13
N TYR A 95 34.28 5.64 -0.96
CA TYR A 95 35.50 4.83 -0.99
C TYR A 95 36.71 5.74 -0.79
N GLU A 96 37.36 5.62 0.37
CA GLU A 96 38.51 6.44 0.75
C GLU A 96 39.68 6.29 -0.24
N THR A 97 39.86 5.08 -0.78
CA THR A 97 40.96 4.74 -1.70
C THR A 97 40.86 5.47 -3.03
N THR A 98 39.65 5.79 -3.50
CA THR A 98 39.42 6.47 -4.79
C THR A 98 39.04 7.94 -4.64
N ARG A 99 38.76 8.42 -3.42
CA ARG A 99 38.15 9.73 -3.14
C ARG A 99 36.89 9.97 -3.99
N GLN A 100 36.18 8.91 -4.36
CA GLN A 100 34.96 8.97 -5.17
C GLN A 100 33.75 8.68 -4.30
N THR A 101 32.75 9.54 -4.45
CA THR A 101 31.42 9.37 -3.86
C THR A 101 30.51 8.78 -4.94
N ILE A 102 29.97 7.59 -4.70
CA ILE A 102 28.92 7.03 -5.56
C ILE A 102 27.57 7.46 -4.97
N SER A 103 26.96 8.49 -5.55
CA SER A 103 25.59 8.88 -5.25
C SER A 103 24.64 8.37 -6.33
N PHE A 104 23.50 7.83 -5.90
CA PHE A 104 22.42 7.45 -6.82
C PHE A 104 21.48 8.65 -6.96
N ALA A 105 21.59 9.35 -8.09
CA ALA A 105 20.64 10.37 -8.49
C ALA A 105 19.87 9.85 -9.71
N GLN A 106 18.56 9.63 -9.57
CA GLN A 106 17.72 9.31 -10.70
C GLN A 106 17.37 10.61 -11.43
N LYS A 107 18.04 10.87 -12.56
CA LYS A 107 17.64 11.94 -13.47
C LYS A 107 16.40 11.47 -14.23
N VAL A 108 15.21 11.76 -13.68
CA VAL A 108 13.97 11.57 -14.41
C VAL A 108 13.94 12.52 -15.60
N MET A 109 14.15 12.01 -16.81
CA MET A 109 13.84 12.75 -18.04
C MET A 109 12.32 12.82 -18.14
N ASN A 110 11.70 13.78 -17.44
CA ASN A 110 10.31 14.08 -17.66
C ASN A 110 10.18 15.36 -18.52
N ASP A 111 10.60 15.25 -19.78
CA ASP A 111 10.12 16.14 -20.86
C ASP A 111 8.87 15.52 -21.55
N GLY A 112 8.24 14.52 -20.91
CA GLY A 112 7.04 13.88 -21.42
C GLY A 112 5.79 14.65 -21.03
N ARG A 113 4.87 14.80 -21.99
CA ARG A 113 3.48 15.14 -21.65
C ARG A 113 2.96 14.00 -20.76
N PRO A 114 2.24 14.29 -19.66
CA PRO A 114 1.60 13.23 -18.90
C PRO A 114 0.74 12.40 -19.85
N LEU A 115 0.81 11.06 -19.72
CA LEU A 115 0.10 10.12 -20.61
C LEU A 115 -1.40 10.42 -20.67
N TRP A 116 -1.93 11.05 -19.63
CA TRP A 116 -3.28 11.59 -19.55
C TRP A 116 -3.24 12.99 -18.93
N PRO A 117 -3.93 14.00 -19.48
CA PRO A 117 -4.07 15.27 -18.79
C PRO A 117 -4.92 15.06 -17.52
N CYS A 118 -4.29 15.16 -16.35
CA CYS A 118 -5.01 15.20 -15.08
C CYS A 118 -5.82 16.50 -15.01
N PRO A 119 -7.15 16.47 -14.79
CA PRO A 119 -7.94 17.68 -14.64
C PRO A 119 -7.36 18.57 -13.52
N GLY A 120 -7.09 19.83 -13.81
CA GLY A 120 -6.54 20.80 -12.84
C GLY A 120 -5.01 20.84 -12.74
N MET A 121 -4.26 19.94 -13.39
CA MET A 121 -2.80 20.06 -13.52
C MET A 121 -2.45 20.39 -14.98
N GLY A 122 -2.09 21.65 -15.21
CA GLY A 122 -1.58 22.12 -16.50
C GLY A 122 -0.15 21.63 -16.77
N LEU A 123 0.38 21.97 -17.94
CA LEU A 123 1.80 21.74 -18.25
C LEU A 123 2.68 22.42 -17.18
N ILE A 124 3.65 21.69 -16.64
CA ILE A 124 4.64 22.25 -15.72
C ILE A 124 5.41 23.33 -16.48
N GLN A 125 5.27 24.58 -16.06
CA GLN A 125 6.02 25.70 -16.61
C GLN A 125 7.39 25.73 -15.94
N ARG A 126 8.48 25.81 -16.73
CA ARG A 126 9.80 26.10 -16.19
C ARG A 126 9.80 27.56 -15.75
N VAL A 127 10.01 27.79 -14.46
CA VAL A 127 10.28 29.13 -13.93
C VAL A 127 11.78 29.35 -14.09
N GLU A 128 12.17 30.33 -14.91
CA GLU A 128 13.57 30.77 -14.96
C GLU A 128 13.83 31.65 -13.73
N GLU A 129 14.73 31.20 -12.85
CA GLU A 129 15.23 32.01 -11.75
C GLU A 129 16.20 33.07 -12.30
N ALA A 130 15.97 34.33 -11.93
CA ALA A 130 16.74 35.51 -12.36
C ALA A 130 18.01 35.73 -11.52
#